data_AF-A0A1V6CAL7-F1
#
_entry.id   AF-A0A1V6CAL7-F1
#
_cell.length_a   1.000
_cell.length_b   1.000
_cell.length_c   1.000
_cell.angle_alpha   90.00
_cell.angle_beta   90.00
_cell.angle_gamma   90.00
#
_symmetry.space_group_name_H-M   'P 1'
#
loop_
_entity.id
_entity.type
_entity.pdbx_description
1 polymer ?
#
loop_
_entity_poly.entity_id
_entity_poly.type
_entity_poly.pdbx_seq_one_letter_code
_entity_poly.pdbx_strand_id
1 'polypeptide(L)'
;MINIKNPYDLKNGFWIKGNLHTHSTRSDGTLSPQDVIDAYAKLGYGFLAFSDHDVIITENDYKKLNNNGLVLISGTEISADGPHLLYIDCEKDIIPSPQRQEVFNRINEIFKQTGHGFAVVNHPNWQSQFDHCTIEQMTEWVGYLGMEIYNGTICRLDGSPYALNKWDILLSLGKKIWGFANDDSHRQGEIGIGWNVVFTREKSSQAIVDAIIKGNFYCSTGVVIKDIRCNGERVYLETENAKKIAAVCNVGRRFSVSYSSSIEVEIPVNTKYVRFECWGEAEQMAWTQPIFISVEKTFPEEDYLSQWLISDLLDIESLDKASPSDAIKFARVPISCQPAGTALSGFVDTREKTNLQKGIVYLVSEVNFEKQGKALLSLGYDGPIRVWVNGKEVFYGPGTNPAIKDQTKVYTNVQKGKNQIVIAFDTNEGKAWGIFCKIKQVM
;
A
#
# COMPACT_ATOMS: atom_id res chain seq x y z
N MET A 1 -20.41 1.02 4.17
CA MET A 1 -20.48 -0.25 3.39
C MET A 1 -19.12 -0.93 3.47
N ILE A 2 -19.00 -2.26 3.48
CA ILE A 2 -17.67 -2.89 3.35
C ILE A 2 -17.27 -2.83 1.87
N ASN A 3 -16.13 -2.21 1.58
CA ASN A 3 -15.51 -2.20 0.25
C ASN A 3 -14.38 -3.23 0.24
N ILE A 4 -14.55 -4.24 -0.61
CA ILE A 4 -13.64 -5.36 -0.78
C ILE A 4 -12.89 -5.15 -2.09
N LYS A 5 -11.58 -4.90 -2.00
CA LYS A 5 -10.70 -4.90 -3.17
C LYS A 5 -10.23 -6.35 -3.39
N ASN A 6 -10.98 -7.06 -4.21
CA ASN A 6 -10.70 -8.43 -4.61
C ASN A 6 -9.74 -8.48 -5.82
N PRO A 7 -8.52 -9.03 -5.71
CA PRO A 7 -7.62 -9.20 -6.85
C PRO A 7 -7.99 -10.42 -7.73
N TYR A 8 -9.04 -11.17 -7.36
CA TYR A 8 -9.46 -12.40 -8.04
C TYR A 8 -10.77 -12.30 -8.80
N ASP A 9 -11.28 -11.10 -9.10
CA ASP A 9 -12.38 -10.95 -10.08
C ASP A 9 -11.83 -11.07 -11.51
N LEU A 10 -11.50 -12.30 -11.87
CA LEU A 10 -10.71 -12.65 -13.05
C LEU A 10 -11.58 -13.43 -14.04
N LYS A 11 -11.61 -12.96 -15.29
CA LYS A 11 -12.43 -13.54 -16.37
C LYS A 11 -11.67 -13.55 -17.69
N ASN A 12 -11.93 -14.58 -18.50
CA ASN A 12 -11.43 -14.73 -19.87
C ASN A 12 -9.89 -14.67 -19.96
N GLY A 13 -9.20 -15.52 -19.18
CA GLY A 13 -7.74 -15.57 -19.15
C GLY A 13 -7.25 -16.93 -18.67
N PHE A 14 -5.94 -17.03 -18.42
CA PHE A 14 -5.27 -18.24 -18.02
C PHE A 14 -4.17 -17.94 -16.98
N TRP A 15 -3.78 -18.96 -16.25
CA TRP A 15 -2.70 -18.90 -15.25
C TRP A 15 -1.36 -19.26 -15.89
N ILE A 16 -0.34 -18.45 -15.63
CA ILE A 16 1.03 -18.65 -16.11
C ILE A 16 2.01 -18.64 -14.93
N LYS A 17 2.82 -19.68 -14.84
CA LYS A 17 3.88 -19.81 -13.83
C LYS A 17 5.10 -18.98 -14.22
N GLY A 18 5.73 -18.27 -13.28
CA GLY A 18 6.97 -17.56 -13.53
C GLY A 18 7.76 -17.19 -12.28
N ASN A 19 9.02 -16.80 -12.49
CA ASN A 19 9.93 -16.37 -11.43
C ASN A 19 10.47 -14.96 -11.73
N LEU A 20 10.69 -14.15 -10.69
CA LEU A 20 11.19 -12.77 -10.82
C LEU A 20 12.58 -12.55 -10.22
N HIS A 21 13.12 -13.54 -9.48
CA HIS A 21 14.41 -13.43 -8.82
C HIS A 21 15.33 -14.57 -9.28
N THR A 22 16.26 -14.27 -10.19
CA THR A 22 17.27 -15.22 -10.69
C THR A 22 18.58 -14.54 -11.04
N HIS A 23 19.68 -15.26 -10.77
CA HIS A 23 21.03 -14.82 -11.06
C HIS A 23 21.68 -15.69 -12.13
N SER A 24 22.58 -15.09 -12.89
CA SER A 24 23.35 -15.73 -13.95
C SER A 24 24.83 -15.38 -13.81
N THR A 25 25.66 -15.81 -14.76
CA THR A 25 27.07 -15.40 -14.84
C THR A 25 27.27 -13.90 -15.14
N ARG A 26 26.21 -13.08 -15.16
CA ARG A 26 26.31 -11.62 -15.28
C ARG A 26 26.53 -10.95 -13.93
N SER A 27 26.11 -11.56 -12.81
CA SER A 27 26.57 -11.24 -11.45
C SER A 27 27.39 -12.40 -10.86
N ASP A 28 26.78 -13.19 -9.98
CA ASP A 28 27.41 -14.20 -9.13
C ASP A 28 26.74 -15.59 -9.27
N GLY A 29 25.80 -15.72 -10.20
CA GLY A 29 25.25 -17.00 -10.63
C GLY A 29 26.27 -17.87 -11.37
N THR A 30 26.07 -19.18 -11.31
CA THR A 30 26.97 -20.18 -11.90
C THR A 30 26.55 -20.63 -13.30
N LEU A 31 25.34 -20.28 -13.73
CA LEU A 31 24.76 -20.65 -15.02
C LEU A 31 24.77 -19.47 -15.98
N SER A 32 25.06 -19.72 -17.26
CA SER A 32 24.94 -18.67 -18.27
C SER A 32 23.47 -18.24 -18.42
N PRO A 33 23.19 -17.03 -18.93
CA PRO A 33 21.80 -16.62 -19.19
C PRO A 33 21.01 -17.62 -20.03
N GLN A 34 21.64 -18.28 -21.01
CA GLN A 34 20.96 -19.30 -21.82
C GLN A 34 20.64 -20.55 -21.00
N ASP A 35 21.57 -21.04 -20.17
CA ASP A 35 21.34 -22.21 -19.33
C ASP A 35 20.24 -21.98 -18.29
N VAL A 36 20.15 -20.76 -17.75
CA VAL A 36 19.06 -20.34 -16.87
C VAL A 36 17.71 -20.44 -17.61
N ILE A 37 17.60 -19.85 -18.80
CA ILE A 37 16.38 -19.94 -19.63
C ILE A 37 16.00 -21.39 -19.91
N ASP A 38 16.96 -22.21 -20.33
CA ASP A 38 16.75 -23.62 -20.65
C ASP A 38 16.21 -24.40 -19.43
N ALA A 39 16.78 -24.15 -18.24
CA ALA A 39 16.35 -24.79 -17.01
C ALA A 39 14.91 -24.42 -16.63
N TYR A 40 14.53 -23.14 -16.66
CA TYR A 40 13.17 -22.71 -16.35
C TYR A 40 12.15 -23.16 -17.41
N ALA A 41 12.51 -23.10 -18.69
CA ALA A 41 11.64 -23.58 -19.78
C ALA A 41 11.33 -25.07 -19.64
N LYS A 42 12.33 -25.89 -19.28
CA LYS A 42 12.17 -27.33 -19.03
C LYS A 42 11.20 -27.63 -17.87
N LEU A 43 11.10 -26.73 -16.89
CA LEU A 43 10.17 -26.84 -15.76
C LEU A 43 8.78 -26.27 -16.06
N GLY A 44 8.50 -25.90 -17.31
CA GLY A 44 7.19 -25.41 -17.73
C GLY A 44 6.86 -23.99 -17.25
N TYR A 45 7.89 -23.19 -16.93
CA TYR A 45 7.68 -21.76 -16.68
C TYR A 45 7.19 -21.09 -17.96
N GLY A 46 6.44 -20.01 -17.81
CA GLY A 46 5.93 -19.20 -18.90
C GLY A 46 6.52 -17.79 -18.95
N PHE A 47 7.08 -17.30 -17.85
CA PHE A 47 7.86 -16.07 -17.80
C PHE A 47 9.01 -16.15 -16.80
N LEU A 48 10.01 -15.31 -17.01
CA LEU A 48 11.23 -15.24 -16.21
C LEU A 48 11.76 -13.80 -16.21
N ALA A 49 12.20 -13.30 -15.05
CA ALA A 49 13.06 -12.13 -14.98
C ALA A 49 14.48 -12.52 -14.58
N PHE A 50 15.46 -11.96 -15.29
CA PHE A 50 16.84 -11.91 -14.81
C PHE A 50 16.97 -10.72 -13.87
N SER A 51 17.57 -10.95 -12.72
CA SER A 51 17.74 -9.95 -11.68
C SER A 51 19.16 -9.97 -11.12
N ASP A 52 20.15 -10.11 -12.01
CA ASP A 52 21.56 -10.04 -11.63
C ASP A 52 21.85 -8.77 -10.81
N HIS A 53 22.78 -8.89 -9.85
CA HIS A 53 23.12 -7.82 -8.92
C HIS A 53 23.60 -6.55 -9.62
N ASP A 54 22.86 -5.45 -9.41
CA ASP A 54 23.17 -4.09 -9.84
C ASP A 54 23.49 -3.94 -11.36
N VAL A 55 23.04 -4.89 -12.18
CA VAL A 55 23.23 -4.93 -13.64
C VAL A 55 21.92 -5.37 -14.32
N ILE A 56 21.51 -4.64 -15.36
CA ILE A 56 20.39 -5.03 -16.23
C ILE A 56 20.89 -5.80 -17.45
N ILE A 57 20.20 -6.89 -17.80
CA ILE A 57 20.31 -7.51 -19.11
C ILE A 57 19.52 -6.68 -20.12
N THR A 58 20.23 -6.12 -21.11
CA THR A 58 19.63 -5.19 -22.07
C THR A 58 18.77 -5.91 -23.11
N GLU A 59 17.88 -5.18 -23.80
CA GLU A 59 17.13 -5.72 -24.94
C GLU A 59 18.04 -6.33 -26.02
N ASN A 60 19.23 -5.74 -26.23
CA ASN A 60 20.21 -6.25 -27.18
C ASN A 60 20.88 -7.55 -26.72
N ASP A 61 21.00 -7.77 -25.41
CA ASP A 61 21.44 -9.05 -24.86
C ASP A 61 20.35 -10.10 -25.02
N TYR A 62 19.09 -9.76 -24.72
CA TYR A 62 17.94 -10.66 -24.90
C TYR A 62 17.77 -11.14 -26.34
N LYS A 63 18.01 -10.28 -27.33
CA LYS A 63 17.96 -10.65 -28.77
C LYS A 63 18.95 -11.74 -29.16
N LYS A 64 20.00 -11.97 -28.37
CA LYS A 64 21.01 -13.01 -28.62
C LYS A 64 20.68 -14.34 -27.95
N LEU A 65 19.66 -14.37 -27.09
CA LEU A 65 19.25 -15.55 -26.33
C LEU A 65 18.05 -16.20 -27.01
N ASN A 66 18.00 -17.53 -26.97
CA ASN A 66 16.79 -18.25 -27.32
C ASN A 66 15.90 -18.32 -26.07
N ASN A 67 14.77 -17.61 -26.07
CA ASN A 67 13.86 -17.56 -24.93
C ASN A 67 13.11 -18.87 -24.65
N ASN A 68 13.18 -19.88 -25.54
CA ASN A 68 12.44 -21.15 -25.44
C ASN A 68 10.95 -20.99 -25.13
N GLY A 69 10.33 -19.93 -25.66
CA GLY A 69 8.91 -19.63 -25.44
C GLY A 69 8.59 -19.00 -24.07
N LEU A 70 9.58 -18.65 -23.26
CA LEU A 70 9.40 -17.80 -22.08
C LEU A 70 9.17 -16.34 -22.49
N VAL A 71 8.32 -15.66 -21.73
CA VAL A 71 8.30 -14.19 -21.70
C VAL A 71 9.42 -13.73 -20.78
N LEU A 72 10.43 -13.05 -21.34
CA LEU A 72 11.53 -12.49 -20.56
C LEU A 72 11.15 -11.07 -20.11
N ILE A 73 11.30 -10.80 -18.82
CA ILE A 73 11.01 -9.51 -18.20
C ILE A 73 12.35 -8.91 -17.72
N SER A 74 12.60 -7.63 -17.99
CA SER A 74 13.81 -6.98 -17.49
C SER A 74 13.77 -6.86 -15.97
N GLY A 75 14.92 -7.02 -15.34
CA GLY A 75 15.07 -6.92 -13.90
C GLY A 75 16.51 -6.64 -13.51
N THR A 76 16.69 -6.20 -12.27
CA THR A 76 17.98 -6.15 -11.58
C THR A 76 17.72 -6.27 -10.08
N GLU A 77 18.65 -6.89 -9.35
CA GLU A 77 18.65 -6.86 -7.90
C GLU A 77 19.58 -5.73 -7.40
N ILE A 78 18.97 -4.68 -6.86
CA ILE A 78 19.69 -3.56 -6.27
C ILE A 78 20.22 -4.00 -4.90
N SER A 79 21.53 -4.20 -4.84
CA SER A 79 22.19 -4.91 -3.74
C SER A 79 23.21 -4.03 -3.03
N ALA A 80 23.88 -3.15 -3.79
CA ALA A 80 24.76 -2.16 -3.23
C ALA A 80 24.05 -1.25 -2.21
N ASP A 81 24.80 -0.89 -1.16
CA ASP A 81 24.49 0.12 -0.15
C ASP A 81 23.30 -0.14 0.79
N GLY A 82 22.65 -1.31 0.78
CA GLY A 82 21.58 -1.59 1.75
C GLY A 82 20.85 -2.92 1.56
N PRO A 83 19.69 -3.11 2.22
CA PRO A 83 18.85 -4.28 2.01
C PRO A 83 18.47 -4.44 0.54
N HIS A 84 18.39 -5.68 0.08
CA HIS A 84 18.24 -5.95 -1.35
C HIS A 84 16.81 -5.66 -1.84
N LEU A 85 16.71 -5.16 -3.07
CA LEU A 85 15.44 -4.86 -3.73
C LEU A 85 15.48 -5.38 -5.17
N LEU A 86 14.43 -6.07 -5.61
CA LEU A 86 14.20 -6.23 -7.05
C LEU A 86 13.67 -4.93 -7.64
N TYR A 87 14.22 -4.53 -8.77
CA TYR A 87 13.63 -3.56 -9.70
C TYR A 87 13.25 -4.28 -11.00
N ILE A 88 11.95 -4.55 -11.17
CA ILE A 88 11.39 -5.38 -12.26
C ILE A 88 10.68 -4.50 -13.28
N ASP A 89 10.65 -4.95 -14.54
CA ASP A 89 10.18 -4.19 -15.71
C ASP A 89 10.94 -2.87 -15.85
N CYS A 90 12.25 -2.95 -15.66
CA CYS A 90 13.16 -1.81 -15.69
C CYS A 90 13.58 -1.47 -17.13
N GLU A 91 13.58 -0.18 -17.45
CA GLU A 91 14.02 0.32 -18.77
C GLU A 91 15.47 0.81 -18.75
N LYS A 92 16.00 1.10 -17.56
CA LYS A 92 17.35 1.64 -17.35
C LYS A 92 17.84 1.32 -15.95
N ASP A 93 19.17 1.33 -15.78
CA ASP A 93 19.77 1.20 -14.47
C ASP A 93 19.40 2.40 -13.59
N ILE A 94 19.36 2.16 -12.28
CA ILE A 94 19.24 3.22 -11.29
C ILE A 94 20.38 3.15 -10.31
N ILE A 95 20.88 4.31 -9.91
CA ILE A 95 21.99 4.41 -8.96
C ILE A 95 21.50 3.88 -7.60
N PRO A 96 22.18 2.89 -6.99
CA PRO A 96 21.88 2.43 -5.63
C PRO A 96 22.01 3.57 -4.61
N SER A 97 21.30 3.45 -3.49
CA SER A 97 21.40 4.41 -2.38
C SER A 97 21.16 3.68 -1.05
N PRO A 98 21.92 4.02 0.01
CA PRO A 98 21.65 3.52 1.35
C PRO A 98 20.33 4.04 1.92
N GLN A 99 19.86 5.20 1.43
CA GLN A 99 18.52 5.67 1.69
C GLN A 99 17.54 5.00 0.71
N ARG A 100 17.12 3.76 0.99
CA ARG A 100 16.25 2.98 0.11
C ARG A 100 14.96 3.70 -0.32
N GLN A 101 14.45 4.65 0.48
CA GLN A 101 13.33 5.50 0.06
C GLN A 101 13.62 6.32 -1.21
N GLU A 102 14.85 6.77 -1.43
CA GLU A 102 15.24 7.46 -2.67
C GLU A 102 15.18 6.53 -3.88
N VAL A 103 15.57 5.26 -3.72
CA VAL A 103 15.48 4.23 -4.76
C VAL A 103 14.01 4.01 -5.14
N PHE A 104 13.13 3.83 -4.15
CA PHE A 104 11.69 3.73 -4.41
C PHE A 104 11.13 4.98 -5.09
N ASN A 105 11.56 6.18 -4.70
CA ASN A 105 11.11 7.42 -5.33
C ASN A 105 11.50 7.48 -6.81
N ARG A 106 12.74 7.09 -7.16
CA ARG A 106 13.22 7.03 -8.55
C ARG A 106 12.45 6.01 -9.38
N ILE A 107 12.23 4.80 -8.85
CA ILE A 107 11.44 3.76 -9.54
C ILE A 107 10.00 4.26 -9.79
N ASN A 108 9.37 4.86 -8.79
CA ASN A 108 8.00 5.39 -8.94
C ASN A 108 7.91 6.59 -9.88
N GLU A 109 8.94 7.41 -9.96
CA GLU A 109 9.01 8.49 -10.94
C GLU A 109 9.10 7.95 -12.37
N ILE A 110 9.92 6.91 -12.60
CA ILE A 110 10.00 6.20 -13.88
C ILE A 110 8.62 5.61 -14.22
N PHE A 111 8.00 4.87 -13.29
CA PHE A 111 6.67 4.30 -13.49
C PHE A 111 5.61 5.34 -13.87
N LYS A 112 5.63 6.52 -13.24
CA LYS A 112 4.70 7.62 -13.60
C LYS A 112 4.95 8.17 -15.00
N GLN A 113 6.19 8.15 -15.47
CA GLN A 113 6.58 8.70 -16.78
C GLN A 113 6.34 7.70 -17.91
N THR A 114 6.59 6.41 -17.67
CA THR A 114 6.67 5.41 -18.75
C THR A 114 5.66 4.28 -18.59
N GLY A 115 5.08 4.10 -17.40
CA GLY A 115 4.24 2.95 -17.07
C GLY A 115 5.03 1.67 -16.74
N HIS A 116 6.36 1.75 -16.75
CA HIS A 116 7.27 0.64 -16.51
C HIS A 116 7.96 0.75 -15.16
N GLY A 117 8.23 -0.41 -14.55
CA GLY A 117 9.05 -0.46 -13.36
C GLY A 117 8.30 -0.56 -12.04
N PHE A 118 8.67 -1.53 -11.21
CA PHE A 118 8.21 -1.61 -9.83
C PHE A 118 9.26 -2.26 -8.92
N ALA A 119 9.16 -1.96 -7.61
CA ALA A 119 10.09 -2.46 -6.62
C ALA A 119 9.49 -3.57 -5.75
N VAL A 120 10.26 -4.60 -5.44
CA VAL A 120 9.94 -5.64 -4.44
C VAL A 120 11.07 -5.71 -3.42
N VAL A 121 10.74 -5.79 -2.14
CA VAL A 121 11.74 -5.99 -1.07
C VAL A 121 12.12 -7.46 -1.01
N ASN A 122 13.42 -7.76 -1.07
CA ASN A 122 13.91 -9.12 -1.17
C ASN A 122 14.17 -9.73 0.19
N HIS A 123 13.90 -11.03 0.28
CA HIS A 123 14.25 -11.94 1.36
C HIS A 123 14.48 -11.26 2.74
N PRO A 124 13.44 -10.65 3.35
CA PRO A 124 13.63 -9.82 4.55
C PRO A 124 14.18 -10.58 5.77
N ASN A 125 14.03 -11.90 5.77
CA ASN A 125 14.48 -12.80 6.83
C ASN A 125 15.76 -13.57 6.49
N TRP A 126 16.50 -13.13 5.46
CA TRP A 126 17.85 -13.64 5.20
C TRP A 126 18.81 -13.25 6.33
N GLN A 127 19.91 -14.01 6.46
CA GLN A 127 20.99 -13.88 7.44
C GLN A 127 20.63 -14.38 8.85
N SER A 128 21.66 -14.58 9.68
CA SER A 128 21.54 -15.24 10.99
C SER A 128 20.64 -14.53 12.00
N GLN A 129 20.36 -13.24 11.80
CA GLN A 129 19.43 -12.45 12.63
C GLN A 129 17.99 -12.45 12.08
N PHE A 130 17.73 -13.11 10.95
CA PHE A 130 16.44 -13.10 10.27
C PHE A 130 15.95 -11.68 9.95
N ASP A 131 16.89 -10.77 9.67
CA ASP A 131 16.61 -9.34 9.61
C ASP A 131 17.42 -8.56 8.58
N HIS A 132 17.64 -9.16 7.40
CA HIS A 132 18.23 -8.46 6.25
C HIS A 132 17.50 -7.15 5.90
N CYS A 133 16.18 -7.12 6.09
CA CYS A 133 15.38 -5.91 6.00
C CYS A 133 14.44 -5.79 7.20
N THR A 134 14.62 -4.77 8.03
CA THR A 134 13.92 -4.67 9.32
C THR A 134 12.46 -4.28 9.16
N ILE A 135 11.63 -4.67 10.13
CA ILE A 135 10.20 -4.31 10.09
C ILE A 135 9.99 -2.79 10.21
N GLU A 136 10.86 -2.07 10.92
CA GLU A 136 10.86 -0.61 11.04
C GLU A 136 11.10 0.03 9.68
N GLN A 137 12.16 -0.38 8.98
CA GLN A 137 12.48 0.07 7.62
C GLN A 137 11.29 -0.15 6.67
N MET A 138 10.76 -1.38 6.62
CA MET A 138 9.64 -1.71 5.75
C MET A 138 8.37 -0.92 6.12
N THR A 139 8.18 -0.59 7.41
CA THR A 139 7.08 0.22 7.91
C THR A 139 7.19 1.67 7.47
N GLU A 140 8.38 2.25 7.51
CA GLU A 140 8.66 3.63 7.11
C GLU A 140 8.60 3.82 5.60
N TRP A 141 9.12 2.86 4.83
CA TRP A 141 9.19 3.00 3.37
C TRP A 141 7.82 3.03 2.71
N VAL A 142 7.72 3.83 1.65
CA VAL A 142 6.54 3.97 0.80
C VAL A 142 6.90 3.77 -0.66
N GLY A 143 5.96 3.23 -1.45
CA GLY A 143 6.11 3.12 -2.90
C GLY A 143 6.80 1.85 -3.41
N TYR A 144 6.95 0.82 -2.59
CA TYR A 144 7.27 -0.53 -3.08
C TYR A 144 5.98 -1.33 -3.30
N LEU A 145 5.98 -2.21 -4.31
CA LEU A 145 4.80 -2.99 -4.70
C LEU A 145 4.56 -4.16 -3.74
N GLY A 146 5.64 -4.78 -3.25
CA GLY A 146 5.53 -5.94 -2.38
C GLY A 146 6.85 -6.37 -1.75
N MET A 147 6.81 -7.55 -1.16
CA MET A 147 7.97 -8.20 -0.54
C MET A 147 7.99 -9.69 -0.86
N GLU A 148 9.17 -10.27 -0.88
CA GLU A 148 9.30 -11.73 -0.87
C GLU A 148 8.81 -12.28 0.47
N ILE A 149 7.79 -13.14 0.39
CA ILE A 149 7.25 -13.90 1.51
C ILE A 149 7.86 -15.30 1.58
N TYR A 150 8.43 -15.75 0.44
CA TYR A 150 9.20 -16.97 0.31
C TYR A 150 10.38 -16.74 -0.63
N ASN A 151 11.58 -17.16 -0.22
CA ASN A 151 12.78 -17.13 -1.05
C ASN A 151 13.49 -18.49 -0.98
N GLY A 152 13.66 -19.13 -2.14
CA GLY A 152 14.15 -20.51 -2.26
C GLY A 152 15.62 -20.68 -1.86
N THR A 153 16.48 -19.72 -2.17
CA THR A 153 17.92 -19.82 -1.85
C THR A 153 18.21 -19.81 -0.34
N ILE A 154 17.33 -19.23 0.47
CA ILE A 154 17.46 -19.29 1.94
C ILE A 154 17.19 -20.70 2.50
N CYS A 155 16.60 -21.63 1.73
CA CYS A 155 16.58 -23.04 2.13
C CYS A 155 17.99 -23.63 2.29
N ARG A 156 19.00 -23.00 1.68
CA ARG A 156 20.41 -23.32 1.85
C ARG A 156 21.16 -22.35 2.76
N LEU A 157 20.84 -21.06 2.69
CA LEU A 157 21.55 -20.01 3.42
C LEU A 157 21.03 -19.84 4.86
N ASP A 158 21.77 -19.08 5.68
CA ASP A 158 21.29 -18.69 7.01
C ASP A 158 20.05 -17.79 6.92
N GLY A 159 19.15 -17.95 7.88
CA GLY A 159 17.91 -17.18 7.99
C GLY A 159 16.67 -18.06 7.85
N SER A 160 15.57 -17.47 7.41
CA SER A 160 14.31 -18.18 7.14
C SER A 160 13.86 -17.90 5.71
N PRO A 161 13.53 -18.95 4.92
CA PRO A 161 12.94 -18.76 3.60
C PRO A 161 11.58 -18.06 3.69
N TYR A 162 10.90 -18.12 4.83
CA TYR A 162 9.60 -17.48 5.05
C TYR A 162 9.73 -16.10 5.69
N ALA A 163 8.94 -15.13 5.20
CA ALA A 163 8.77 -13.79 5.77
C ALA A 163 7.30 -13.37 5.98
N LEU A 164 6.40 -14.37 6.12
CA LEU A 164 4.97 -14.16 6.35
C LEU A 164 4.68 -13.29 7.59
N ASN A 165 5.51 -13.41 8.64
CA ASN A 165 5.39 -12.60 9.85
C ASN A 165 5.48 -11.10 9.57
N LYS A 166 6.49 -10.65 8.82
CA LYS A 166 6.68 -9.24 8.45
C LYS A 166 5.57 -8.78 7.52
N TRP A 167 5.19 -9.62 6.55
CA TRP A 167 4.08 -9.32 5.65
C TRP A 167 2.77 -9.08 6.41
N ASP A 168 2.42 -9.97 7.33
CA ASP A 168 1.18 -9.87 8.12
C ASP A 168 1.17 -8.66 9.05
N ILE A 169 2.32 -8.25 9.61
CA ILE A 169 2.45 -7.00 10.37
C ILE A 169 2.14 -5.80 9.47
N LEU A 170 2.80 -5.71 8.30
CA LEU A 170 2.64 -4.59 7.36
C LEU A 170 1.20 -4.48 6.83
N LEU A 171 0.58 -5.62 6.47
CA LEU A 171 -0.82 -5.68 6.06
C LEU A 171 -1.75 -5.21 7.18
N SER A 172 -1.46 -5.55 8.44
CA SER A 172 -2.25 -5.13 9.61
C SER A 172 -2.08 -3.65 9.94
N LEU A 173 -0.91 -3.08 9.65
CA LEU A 173 -0.69 -1.64 9.70
C LEU A 173 -1.48 -0.90 8.60
N GLY A 174 -1.93 -1.62 7.58
CA GLY A 174 -2.75 -1.10 6.48
C GLY A 174 -1.96 -0.83 5.21
N LYS A 175 -0.71 -1.30 5.12
CA LYS A 175 0.02 -1.28 3.85
C LYS A 175 -0.66 -2.18 2.84
N LYS A 176 -0.73 -1.72 1.60
CA LYS A 176 -1.31 -2.45 0.47
C LYS A 176 -0.18 -2.98 -0.40
N ILE A 177 0.45 -4.06 0.06
CA ILE A 177 1.63 -4.64 -0.56
C ILE A 177 1.39 -6.12 -0.89
N TRP A 178 1.92 -6.58 -2.01
CA TRP A 178 1.82 -7.96 -2.46
C TRP A 178 2.92 -8.85 -1.85
N GLY A 179 2.64 -10.14 -1.74
CA GLY A 179 3.62 -11.15 -1.39
C GLY A 179 4.19 -11.81 -2.65
N PHE A 180 5.48 -12.13 -2.65
CA PHE A 180 6.15 -12.81 -3.77
C PHE A 180 6.84 -14.08 -3.27
N ALA A 181 6.84 -15.12 -4.11
CA ALA A 181 7.69 -16.29 -3.91
C ALA A 181 8.62 -16.41 -5.11
N ASN A 182 9.91 -16.40 -4.84
CA ASN A 182 10.91 -16.52 -5.89
C ASN A 182 12.02 -17.50 -5.49
N ASP A 183 12.76 -17.95 -6.48
CA ASP A 183 13.86 -18.88 -6.28
C ASP A 183 15.12 -18.20 -5.74
N ASP A 184 15.44 -17.01 -6.27
CA ASP A 184 16.73 -16.33 -6.05
C ASP A 184 17.90 -17.25 -6.43
N SER A 185 17.73 -17.93 -7.57
CA SER A 185 18.59 -19.05 -7.95
C SER A 185 19.96 -18.57 -8.41
N HIS A 186 21.03 -19.07 -7.79
CA HIS A 186 22.42 -18.85 -8.22
C HIS A 186 23.02 -20.09 -8.89
N ARG A 187 22.39 -21.26 -8.71
CA ARG A 187 22.84 -22.55 -9.25
C ARG A 187 21.68 -23.48 -9.56
N GLN A 188 21.96 -24.51 -10.35
CA GLN A 188 20.94 -25.46 -10.87
C GLN A 188 20.01 -26.04 -9.80
N GLY A 189 20.51 -26.33 -8.59
CA GLY A 189 19.73 -26.92 -7.49
C GLY A 189 18.80 -25.94 -6.75
N GLU A 190 18.78 -24.67 -7.14
CA GLU A 190 17.93 -23.62 -6.55
C GLU A 190 16.80 -23.19 -7.49
N ILE A 191 16.70 -23.78 -8.67
CA ILE A 191 15.67 -23.47 -9.67
C ILE A 191 14.42 -24.30 -9.39
N GLY A 192 13.25 -23.67 -9.33
CA GLY A 192 11.99 -24.38 -9.22
C GLY A 192 11.53 -24.68 -7.79
N ILE A 193 11.97 -23.89 -6.81
CA ILE A 193 11.63 -24.02 -5.40
C ILE A 193 10.39 -23.15 -5.05
N GLY A 194 10.35 -21.90 -5.51
CA GLY A 194 9.26 -20.96 -5.29
C GLY A 194 8.95 -20.11 -6.53
N TRP A 195 7.67 -19.84 -6.77
CA TRP A 195 7.25 -19.09 -7.96
C TRP A 195 5.95 -18.35 -7.78
N ASN A 196 5.65 -17.48 -8.75
CA ASN A 196 4.41 -16.74 -8.86
C ASN A 196 3.56 -17.33 -9.99
N VAL A 197 2.27 -17.53 -9.75
CA VAL A 197 1.29 -18.01 -10.74
C VAL A 197 0.36 -16.85 -11.06
N VAL A 198 0.57 -16.22 -12.22
CA VAL A 198 -0.06 -14.97 -12.62
C VAL A 198 -1.26 -15.25 -13.53
N PHE A 199 -2.39 -14.60 -13.28
CA PHE A 199 -3.53 -14.64 -14.19
C PHE A 199 -3.39 -13.54 -15.23
N THR A 200 -3.34 -13.91 -16.50
CA THR A 200 -3.27 -12.98 -17.63
C THR A 200 -4.22 -13.39 -18.75
N ARG A 201 -4.56 -12.44 -19.62
CA ARG A 201 -5.35 -12.68 -20.84
C ARG A 201 -4.47 -12.88 -22.07
N GLU A 202 -3.21 -12.50 -21.96
CA GLU A 202 -2.23 -12.53 -23.05
C GLU A 202 -0.86 -12.93 -22.50
N LYS A 203 -0.11 -13.70 -23.29
CA LYS A 203 1.27 -14.08 -22.95
C LYS A 203 2.24 -13.03 -23.49
N SER A 204 2.26 -11.86 -22.85
CA SER A 204 3.19 -10.76 -23.15
C SER A 204 3.72 -10.13 -21.86
N SER A 205 4.90 -9.47 -21.93
CA SER A 205 5.53 -8.86 -20.75
C SER A 205 4.58 -7.87 -20.07
N GLN A 206 4.01 -6.94 -20.85
CA GLN A 206 3.09 -5.93 -20.33
C GLN A 206 1.88 -6.54 -19.63
N ALA A 207 1.24 -7.56 -20.22
CA ALA A 207 0.05 -8.17 -19.64
C ALA A 207 0.36 -8.88 -18.31
N ILE A 208 1.54 -9.50 -18.20
CA ILE A 208 2.01 -10.16 -16.98
C ILE A 208 2.36 -9.13 -15.91
N VAL A 209 3.09 -8.07 -16.26
CA VAL A 209 3.45 -6.97 -15.35
C VAL A 209 2.20 -6.25 -14.83
N ASP A 210 1.25 -5.93 -15.71
CA ASP A 210 -0.03 -5.33 -15.34
C ASP A 210 -0.81 -6.20 -14.35
N ALA A 211 -0.81 -7.53 -14.56
CA ALA A 211 -1.45 -8.48 -13.67
C ALA A 211 -0.76 -8.52 -12.29
N ILE A 212 0.57 -8.51 -12.25
CA ILE A 212 1.36 -8.45 -11.02
C ILE A 212 1.07 -7.15 -10.25
N ILE A 213 1.08 -5.99 -10.91
CA ILE A 213 0.78 -4.69 -10.29
C ILE A 213 -0.62 -4.68 -9.66
N LYS A 214 -1.59 -5.32 -10.33
CA LYS A 214 -2.99 -5.43 -9.84
C LYS A 214 -3.17 -6.48 -8.73
N GLY A 215 -2.18 -7.33 -8.49
CA GLY A 215 -2.25 -8.42 -7.50
C GLY A 215 -2.92 -9.69 -8.04
N ASN A 216 -3.10 -9.81 -9.35
CA ASN A 216 -3.81 -10.91 -10.01
C ASN A 216 -2.95 -12.18 -10.10
N PHE A 217 -2.40 -12.64 -8.98
CA PHE A 217 -1.52 -13.80 -8.92
C PHE A 217 -1.61 -14.49 -7.56
N TYR A 218 -0.99 -15.66 -7.43
CA TYR A 218 -0.70 -16.28 -6.13
C TYR A 218 0.71 -16.84 -6.14
N CYS A 219 1.27 -17.07 -4.96
CA CYS A 219 2.60 -17.64 -4.79
C CYS A 219 2.50 -19.15 -4.51
N SER A 220 3.46 -19.94 -4.96
CA SER A 220 3.43 -21.40 -4.77
C SER A 220 4.83 -22.01 -4.73
N THR A 221 4.94 -23.10 -3.96
CA THR A 221 6.06 -24.06 -3.97
C THR A 221 5.58 -25.47 -4.38
N GLY A 222 4.34 -25.58 -4.87
CA GLY A 222 3.80 -26.85 -5.36
C GLY A 222 2.29 -27.04 -5.22
N VAL A 223 1.59 -26.19 -4.45
CA VAL A 223 0.12 -26.25 -4.41
C VAL A 223 -0.49 -25.46 -5.56
N VAL A 224 -1.48 -26.06 -6.23
CA VAL A 224 -2.23 -25.45 -7.34
C VAL A 224 -3.58 -24.96 -6.82
N ILE A 225 -3.85 -23.66 -6.94
CA ILE A 225 -5.17 -23.07 -6.68
C ILE A 225 -6.00 -23.20 -7.96
N LYS A 226 -7.15 -23.90 -7.85
CA LYS A 226 -8.08 -24.11 -8.96
C LYS A 226 -9.05 -22.95 -9.10
N ASP A 227 -9.55 -22.45 -7.98
CA ASP A 227 -10.59 -21.45 -7.96
C ASP A 227 -10.53 -20.60 -6.68
N ILE A 228 -10.74 -19.30 -6.83
CA ILE A 228 -10.89 -18.35 -5.72
C ILE A 228 -11.97 -17.34 -6.09
N ARG A 229 -13.04 -17.30 -5.30
CA ARG A 229 -14.22 -16.47 -5.57
C ARG A 229 -14.56 -15.64 -4.36
N CYS A 230 -14.83 -14.36 -4.59
CA CYS A 230 -15.41 -13.47 -3.59
C CYS A 230 -16.85 -13.12 -3.99
N ASN A 231 -17.81 -13.41 -3.12
CA ASN A 231 -19.21 -13.03 -3.28
C ASN A 231 -19.67 -12.24 -2.05
N GLY A 232 -19.70 -10.92 -2.17
CA GLY A 232 -19.86 -10.04 -1.02
C GLY A 232 -18.79 -10.34 0.03
N GLU A 233 -19.21 -10.58 1.26
CA GLU A 233 -18.32 -10.86 2.40
C GLU A 233 -17.88 -12.33 2.48
N ARG A 234 -18.28 -13.19 1.54
CA ARG A 234 -17.89 -14.60 1.51
C ARG A 234 -16.78 -14.86 0.50
N VAL A 235 -15.82 -15.67 0.91
CA VAL A 235 -14.69 -16.09 0.08
C VAL A 235 -14.64 -17.61 0.03
N TYR A 236 -14.65 -18.16 -1.17
CA TYR A 236 -14.44 -19.57 -1.46
C TYR A 236 -13.06 -19.77 -2.09
N LEU A 237 -12.35 -20.80 -1.67
CA LEU A 237 -11.07 -21.21 -2.24
C LEU A 237 -11.05 -22.73 -2.43
N GLU A 238 -10.58 -23.17 -3.59
CA GLU A 238 -10.38 -24.57 -3.94
C GLU A 238 -8.99 -24.78 -4.55
N THR A 239 -8.38 -25.89 -4.16
CA THR A 239 -7.05 -26.31 -4.60
C THR A 239 -7.11 -27.71 -5.22
N GLU A 240 -6.09 -28.04 -6.00
CA GLU A 240 -5.94 -29.39 -6.54
C GLU A 240 -5.43 -30.38 -5.48
N ASN A 241 -4.44 -29.95 -4.70
CA ASN A 241 -3.59 -30.85 -3.91
C ASN A 241 -3.35 -30.39 -2.46
N ALA A 242 -4.03 -29.35 -1.96
CA ALA A 242 -3.90 -28.99 -0.55
C ALA A 242 -4.58 -30.05 0.34
N LYS A 243 -3.92 -30.39 1.45
CA LYS A 243 -4.44 -31.21 2.55
C LYS A 243 -5.02 -30.34 3.67
N LYS A 244 -4.66 -29.07 3.70
CA LYS A 244 -5.12 -28.08 4.66
C LYS A 244 -5.16 -26.71 4.02
N ILE A 245 -6.18 -25.93 4.34
CA ILE A 245 -6.30 -24.52 3.98
C ILE A 245 -6.63 -23.72 5.24
N ALA A 246 -5.97 -22.59 5.46
CA ALA A 246 -6.28 -21.67 6.54
C ALA A 246 -6.55 -20.27 5.99
N ALA A 247 -7.64 -19.67 6.45
CA ALA A 247 -7.94 -18.27 6.23
C ALA A 247 -7.28 -17.43 7.34
N VAL A 248 -6.53 -16.40 6.93
CA VAL A 248 -5.63 -15.61 7.76
C VAL A 248 -6.04 -14.14 7.73
N CYS A 249 -6.05 -13.49 8.88
CA CYS A 249 -6.25 -12.04 9.04
C CYS A 249 -5.44 -11.52 10.22
N ASN A 250 -5.39 -10.20 10.44
CA ASN A 250 -4.91 -9.55 11.67
C ASN A 250 -3.62 -10.16 12.26
N VAL A 251 -2.48 -9.75 11.74
CA VAL A 251 -1.14 -10.17 12.18
C VAL A 251 -1.00 -11.71 12.14
N GLY A 252 -1.46 -12.34 11.07
CA GLY A 252 -1.25 -13.77 10.82
C GLY A 252 -2.19 -14.70 11.59
N ARG A 253 -3.24 -14.18 12.24
CA ARG A 253 -4.23 -15.01 12.94
C ARG A 253 -5.04 -15.84 11.95
N ARG A 254 -4.95 -17.17 12.09
CA ARG A 254 -5.82 -18.12 11.41
C ARG A 254 -7.20 -18.12 12.07
N PHE A 255 -8.20 -17.54 11.41
CA PHE A 255 -9.56 -17.45 11.95
C PHE A 255 -10.47 -18.59 11.50
N SER A 256 -10.08 -19.32 10.45
CA SER A 256 -10.74 -20.53 10.00
C SER A 256 -9.72 -21.48 9.37
N VAL A 257 -9.93 -22.78 9.54
CA VAL A 257 -9.06 -23.84 9.02
C VAL A 257 -9.94 -24.97 8.51
N SER A 258 -9.62 -25.47 7.31
CA SER A 258 -10.19 -26.66 6.70
C SER A 258 -9.09 -27.69 6.48
N TYR A 259 -9.33 -28.94 6.85
CA TYR A 259 -8.45 -30.09 6.53
C TYR A 259 -8.97 -30.81 5.28
N SER A 260 -9.15 -30.02 4.21
CA SER A 260 -9.64 -30.44 2.90
C SER A 260 -8.98 -29.59 1.83
N SER A 261 -9.23 -29.91 0.56
CA SER A 261 -8.76 -29.16 -0.61
C SER A 261 -9.57 -27.90 -0.90
N SER A 262 -10.61 -27.60 -0.10
CA SER A 262 -11.40 -26.38 -0.22
C SER A 262 -11.80 -25.78 1.14
N ILE A 263 -12.12 -24.49 1.13
CA ILE A 263 -12.66 -23.75 2.27
C ILE A 263 -13.63 -22.67 1.77
N GLU A 264 -14.68 -22.41 2.55
CA GLU A 264 -15.53 -21.23 2.41
C GLU A 264 -15.53 -20.49 3.75
N VAL A 265 -15.34 -19.17 3.71
CA VAL A 265 -15.30 -18.34 4.92
C VAL A 265 -16.08 -17.05 4.72
N GLU A 266 -16.61 -16.51 5.81
CA GLU A 266 -17.11 -15.14 5.87
C GLU A 266 -16.00 -14.24 6.42
N ILE A 267 -15.82 -13.07 5.82
CA ILE A 267 -14.80 -12.10 6.19
C ILE A 267 -15.09 -11.60 7.62
N PRO A 268 -14.14 -11.73 8.57
CA PRO A 268 -14.38 -11.28 9.93
C PRO A 268 -14.51 -9.75 10.00
N VAL A 269 -15.41 -9.28 10.86
CA VAL A 269 -15.57 -7.87 11.18
C VAL A 269 -14.23 -7.28 11.67
N ASN A 270 -13.96 -6.00 11.36
CA ASN A 270 -12.76 -5.26 11.75
C ASN A 270 -11.43 -5.87 11.25
N THR A 271 -11.44 -6.55 10.12
CA THR A 271 -10.21 -6.98 9.43
C THR A 271 -9.85 -6.01 8.30
N LYS A 272 -8.55 -5.80 8.07
CA LYS A 272 -8.05 -4.99 6.95
C LYS A 272 -7.69 -5.82 5.72
N TYR A 273 -7.47 -7.12 5.93
CA TYR A 273 -7.18 -8.07 4.86
C TYR A 273 -7.61 -9.48 5.28
N VAL A 274 -7.90 -10.30 4.28
CA VAL A 274 -7.97 -11.75 4.38
C VAL A 274 -7.06 -12.36 3.32
N ARG A 275 -6.26 -13.35 3.68
CA ARG A 275 -5.46 -14.18 2.75
C ARG A 275 -5.56 -15.64 3.15
N PHE A 276 -5.08 -16.53 2.29
CA PHE A 276 -5.12 -17.97 2.53
C PHE A 276 -3.72 -18.57 2.44
N GLU A 277 -3.48 -19.54 3.31
CA GLU A 277 -2.34 -20.45 3.28
C GLU A 277 -2.88 -21.84 2.92
N CYS A 278 -2.33 -22.45 1.87
CA CYS A 278 -2.69 -23.80 1.44
C CYS A 278 -1.48 -24.71 1.62
N TRP A 279 -1.61 -25.77 2.41
CA TRP A 279 -0.56 -26.76 2.63
C TRP A 279 -0.85 -28.01 1.83
N GLY A 280 0.10 -28.41 0.97
CA GLY A 280 0.12 -29.69 0.28
C GLY A 280 0.87 -30.74 1.08
N GLU A 281 1.51 -31.67 0.38
CA GLU A 281 2.41 -32.66 0.99
C GLU A 281 3.82 -32.10 1.15
N ALA A 282 4.51 -32.47 2.24
CA ALA A 282 5.85 -31.98 2.58
C ALA A 282 5.94 -30.45 2.57
N GLU A 283 6.81 -29.87 1.74
CA GLU A 283 7.06 -28.43 1.64
C GLU A 283 6.20 -27.72 0.60
N GLN A 284 5.22 -28.42 0.01
CA GLN A 284 4.33 -27.82 -0.98
C GLN A 284 3.36 -26.84 -0.31
N MET A 285 3.36 -25.61 -0.80
CA MET A 285 2.55 -24.51 -0.29
C MET A 285 1.94 -23.69 -1.43
N ALA A 286 0.87 -22.96 -1.13
CA ALA A 286 0.46 -21.79 -1.87
C ALA A 286 -0.05 -20.69 -0.95
N TRP A 287 0.17 -19.44 -1.35
CA TRP A 287 -0.28 -18.24 -0.65
C TRP A 287 -1.01 -17.31 -1.61
N THR A 288 -2.24 -16.95 -1.26
CA THR A 288 -3.00 -15.94 -2.01
C THR A 288 -2.47 -14.54 -1.67
N GLN A 289 -2.48 -13.62 -2.63
CA GLN A 289 -2.52 -12.19 -2.32
C GLN A 289 -3.68 -11.84 -1.39
N PRO A 290 -3.52 -10.82 -0.53
CA PRO A 290 -4.55 -10.33 0.36
C PRO A 290 -5.72 -9.74 -0.41
N ILE A 291 -6.92 -10.18 -0.04
CA ILE A 291 -8.15 -9.46 -0.31
C ILE A 291 -8.21 -8.30 0.67
N PHE A 292 -8.06 -7.06 0.19
CA PHE A 292 -8.07 -5.90 1.06
C PHE A 292 -9.50 -5.51 1.41
N ILE A 293 -9.71 -5.31 2.70
CA ILE A 293 -11.00 -4.94 3.26
C ILE A 293 -10.85 -3.53 3.79
N SER A 294 -11.56 -2.62 3.15
CA SER A 294 -11.79 -1.29 3.68
C SER A 294 -13.23 -1.23 4.11
N VAL A 295 -13.47 -0.77 5.33
CA VAL A 295 -14.78 -0.21 5.61
C VAL A 295 -14.80 1.08 4.81
N GLU A 296 -15.57 1.11 3.73
CA GLU A 296 -16.07 2.36 3.23
C GLU A 296 -16.88 2.93 4.39
N LYS A 297 -16.23 3.80 5.16
CA LYS A 297 -16.92 4.87 5.81
C LYS A 297 -17.42 5.75 4.66
N THR A 298 -18.47 5.30 3.98
CA THR A 298 -19.52 6.18 3.51
C THR A 298 -19.98 6.87 4.77
N PHE A 299 -19.27 7.94 5.12
CA PHE A 299 -19.85 8.96 5.97
C PHE A 299 -21.04 9.44 5.14
N PRO A 300 -22.27 9.35 5.64
CA PRO A 300 -23.33 10.17 5.07
C PRO A 300 -22.76 11.57 4.85
N GLU A 301 -23.12 12.25 3.76
CA GLU A 301 -22.65 13.61 3.47
C GLU A 301 -22.92 14.61 4.62
N GLU A 302 -23.65 14.18 5.65
CA GLU A 302 -24.16 14.90 6.82
C GLU A 302 -23.24 14.93 8.06
N ASP A 303 -22.03 14.33 8.03
CA ASP A 303 -21.14 14.24 9.22
C ASP A 303 -20.12 15.39 9.39
N TYR A 304 -20.10 16.36 8.48
CA TYR A 304 -19.26 17.55 8.66
C TYR A 304 -19.80 18.42 9.79
N LEU A 305 -18.91 19.02 10.57
CA LEU A 305 -19.30 19.97 11.60
C LEU A 305 -19.97 21.16 10.92
N SER A 306 -21.24 21.38 11.23
CA SER A 306 -22.09 22.38 10.58
C SER A 306 -22.34 23.62 11.43
N GLN A 307 -21.94 23.60 12.70
CA GLN A 307 -22.12 24.69 13.65
C GLN A 307 -20.75 25.19 14.08
N TRP A 308 -20.43 26.42 13.68
CA TRP A 308 -19.18 27.09 13.98
C TRP A 308 -19.44 28.49 14.53
N LEU A 309 -18.49 28.99 15.31
CA LEU A 309 -18.33 30.40 15.58
C LEU A 309 -17.14 30.91 14.77
N ILE A 310 -17.30 32.04 14.08
CA ILE A 310 -16.24 32.73 13.35
C ILE A 310 -15.89 34.06 14.03
N SER A 311 -14.61 34.44 13.97
CA SER A 311 -14.15 35.79 14.35
C SER A 311 -14.41 36.82 13.26
N ASP A 312 -14.21 38.09 13.57
CA ASP A 312 -13.92 39.10 12.54
C ASP A 312 -12.61 38.77 11.82
N LEU A 313 -12.41 39.35 10.64
CA LEU A 313 -11.14 39.27 9.94
C LEU A 313 -10.08 40.02 10.76
N LEU A 314 -9.02 39.31 11.14
CA LEU A 314 -7.96 39.84 11.97
C LEU A 314 -6.73 40.14 11.11
N ASP A 315 -6.14 41.30 11.36
CA ASP A 315 -4.85 41.67 10.81
C ASP A 315 -3.73 41.07 11.68
N ILE A 316 -3.48 39.77 11.46
CA ILE A 316 -2.40 39.02 12.08
C ILE A 316 -1.34 38.78 11.02
N GLU A 317 -0.11 39.15 11.32
CA GLU A 317 1.02 39.12 10.38
C GLU A 317 1.29 37.72 9.78
N SER A 318 1.09 36.66 10.55
CA SER A 318 1.26 35.27 10.12
C SER A 318 0.50 34.29 11.02
N LEU A 319 0.07 33.14 10.47
CA LEU A 319 -0.46 31.99 11.21
C LEU A 319 0.50 31.47 12.29
N ASP A 320 1.80 31.71 12.18
CA ASP A 320 2.78 31.32 13.21
C ASP A 320 2.50 31.98 14.56
N LYS A 321 1.87 33.17 14.54
CA LYS A 321 1.48 33.92 15.74
C LYS A 321 0.06 33.58 16.21
N ALA A 322 -0.69 32.76 15.47
CA ALA A 322 -2.04 32.39 15.85
C ALA A 322 -2.06 31.49 17.10
N SER A 323 -3.03 31.72 17.97
CA SER A 323 -3.17 31.00 19.26
C SER A 323 -4.63 30.61 19.50
N PRO A 324 -4.90 29.42 20.07
CA PRO A 324 -6.27 29.01 20.39
C PRO A 324 -6.93 29.88 21.46
N SER A 325 -6.14 30.58 22.29
CA SER A 325 -6.66 31.52 23.28
C SER A 325 -7.25 32.79 22.66
N ASP A 326 -6.82 33.17 21.46
CA ASP A 326 -7.37 34.31 20.73
C ASP A 326 -8.72 33.97 20.10
N ALA A 327 -8.91 32.72 19.68
CA ALA A 327 -10.20 32.25 19.19
C ALA A 327 -11.32 32.44 20.23
N ILE A 328 -11.06 32.15 21.52
CA ILE A 328 -12.02 32.36 22.61
C ILE A 328 -12.40 33.84 22.76
N LYS A 329 -11.49 34.76 22.46
CA LYS A 329 -11.76 36.21 22.56
C LYS A 329 -12.63 36.69 21.39
N PHE A 330 -12.32 36.23 20.18
CA PHE A 330 -12.80 36.86 18.94
C PHE A 330 -13.90 36.07 18.20
N ALA A 331 -13.94 34.74 18.29
CA ALA A 331 -14.93 33.94 17.56
C ALA A 331 -16.29 33.95 18.28
N ARG A 332 -17.22 34.78 17.78
CA ARG A 332 -18.54 35.00 18.43
C ARG A 332 -19.71 34.97 17.45
N VAL A 333 -19.45 35.03 16.15
CA VAL A 333 -20.51 35.08 15.14
C VAL A 333 -20.83 33.67 14.69
N PRO A 334 -22.06 33.18 14.83
CA PRO A 334 -22.44 31.89 14.28
C PRO A 334 -22.23 31.87 12.76
N ILE A 335 -21.58 30.83 12.28
CA ILE A 335 -21.48 30.51 10.86
C ILE A 335 -21.83 29.03 10.70
N SER A 336 -22.64 28.74 9.70
CA SER A 336 -23.00 27.38 9.34
C SER A 336 -22.55 27.08 7.92
N CYS A 337 -22.62 25.82 7.53
CA CYS A 337 -22.51 25.45 6.12
C CYS A 337 -23.67 26.09 5.35
N GLN A 338 -23.47 27.27 4.78
CA GLN A 338 -24.45 27.93 3.92
C GLN A 338 -24.17 27.50 2.47
N PRO A 339 -25.13 26.88 1.77
CA PRO A 339 -24.99 26.58 0.35
C PRO A 339 -25.17 27.88 -0.47
N ALA A 340 -24.16 28.75 -0.47
CA ALA A 340 -24.12 29.90 -1.37
C ALA A 340 -23.36 29.51 -2.65
N GLY A 341 -24.10 29.09 -3.68
CA GLY A 341 -23.56 28.74 -5.00
C GLY A 341 -23.11 27.27 -5.13
N THR A 342 -22.17 27.00 -6.04
CA THR A 342 -21.62 25.67 -6.39
C THR A 342 -20.88 24.93 -5.26
N ALA A 343 -21.00 25.38 -4.00
CA ALA A 343 -20.30 24.82 -2.85
C ALA A 343 -20.91 23.49 -2.39
N LEU A 344 -20.04 22.51 -2.12
CA LEU A 344 -20.40 21.13 -1.76
C LEU A 344 -20.96 21.06 -0.33
N SER A 345 -21.88 20.12 -0.07
CA SER A 345 -22.38 19.82 1.29
C SER A 345 -21.23 19.64 2.30
N GLY A 346 -21.34 20.29 3.46
CA GLY A 346 -20.34 20.27 4.54
C GLY A 346 -19.25 21.35 4.48
N PHE A 347 -19.27 22.23 3.47
CA PHE A 347 -18.32 23.33 3.35
C PHE A 347 -18.74 24.53 4.22
N VAL A 348 -17.80 25.04 5.02
CA VAL A 348 -17.97 26.29 5.77
C VAL A 348 -17.36 27.42 4.95
N ASP A 349 -18.23 28.17 4.28
CA ASP A 349 -17.85 29.32 3.46
C ASP A 349 -17.63 30.56 4.33
N THR A 350 -16.42 31.13 4.28
CA THR A 350 -16.04 32.29 5.08
C THR A 350 -16.09 33.61 4.31
N ARG A 351 -16.43 33.59 3.02
CA ARG A 351 -16.31 34.75 2.11
C ARG A 351 -17.15 35.95 2.54
N GLU A 352 -18.35 35.72 3.06
CA GLU A 352 -19.20 36.81 3.58
C GLU A 352 -18.51 37.53 4.74
N LYS A 353 -17.81 36.79 5.60
CA LYS A 353 -17.14 37.33 6.77
C LYS A 353 -15.80 37.99 6.44
N THR A 354 -15.05 37.42 5.51
CA THR A 354 -13.72 37.92 5.11
C THR A 354 -13.80 39.01 4.06
N ASN A 355 -14.93 39.12 3.34
CA ASN A 355 -15.12 40.01 2.18
C ASN A 355 -13.97 39.89 1.15
N LEU A 356 -13.39 38.69 1.02
CA LEU A 356 -12.24 38.39 0.16
C LEU A 356 -11.00 39.28 0.43
N GLN A 357 -10.83 39.74 1.67
CA GLN A 357 -9.67 40.54 2.08
C GLN A 357 -8.59 39.65 2.71
N LYS A 358 -7.34 40.13 2.69
CA LYS A 358 -6.21 39.51 3.38
C LYS A 358 -6.42 39.53 4.89
N GLY A 359 -6.20 38.41 5.55
CA GLY A 359 -6.12 38.32 7.01
C GLY A 359 -6.34 36.90 7.50
N ILE A 360 -6.54 36.77 8.81
CA ILE A 360 -6.81 35.49 9.47
C ILE A 360 -8.16 35.53 10.16
N VAL A 361 -8.93 34.45 10.06
CA VAL A 361 -10.14 34.23 10.86
C VAL A 361 -9.97 32.98 11.73
N TYR A 362 -10.61 32.99 12.90
CA TYR A 362 -10.73 31.81 13.74
C TYR A 362 -12.11 31.19 13.60
N LEU A 363 -12.13 29.88 13.36
CA LEU A 363 -13.30 29.02 13.36
C LEU A 363 -13.26 28.13 14.60
N VAL A 364 -14.33 28.16 15.40
CA VAL A 364 -14.45 27.36 16.63
C VAL A 364 -15.70 26.49 16.57
N SER A 365 -15.55 25.20 16.87
CA SER A 365 -16.68 24.28 17.03
C SER A 365 -16.47 23.39 18.24
N GLU A 366 -17.57 22.82 18.75
CA GLU A 366 -17.57 21.99 19.95
C GLU A 366 -18.29 20.67 19.66
N VAL A 367 -17.66 19.57 20.07
CA VAL A 367 -18.16 18.21 19.84
C VAL A 367 -18.13 17.42 21.13
N ASN A 368 -19.13 16.55 21.33
CA ASN A 368 -19.20 15.68 22.50
C ASN A 368 -18.81 14.25 22.14
N PHE A 369 -17.96 13.62 22.96
CA PHE A 369 -17.60 12.21 22.86
C PHE A 369 -18.04 11.44 24.10
N GLU A 370 -18.58 10.24 23.93
CA GLU A 370 -19.05 9.42 25.06
C GLU A 370 -17.90 8.87 25.92
N LYS A 371 -16.71 8.73 25.33
CA LYS A 371 -15.51 8.15 25.95
C LYS A 371 -14.28 8.96 25.59
N GLN A 372 -13.29 8.96 26.48
CA GLN A 372 -11.95 9.46 26.13
C GLN A 372 -11.25 8.48 25.16
N GLY A 373 -10.38 8.97 24.29
CA GLY A 373 -9.59 8.10 23.41
C GLY A 373 -9.02 8.82 22.20
N LYS A 374 -8.61 8.03 21.20
CA LYS A 374 -8.13 8.57 19.91
C LYS A 374 -9.31 8.93 19.02
N ALA A 375 -9.17 10.03 18.28
CA ALA A 375 -10.08 10.46 17.24
C ALA A 375 -9.31 10.76 15.96
N LEU A 376 -10.00 10.62 14.82
CA LEU A 376 -9.52 11.02 13.51
C LEU A 376 -10.22 12.32 13.12
N LEU A 377 -9.43 13.38 12.99
CA LEU A 377 -9.82 14.65 12.40
C LEU A 377 -9.55 14.56 10.89
N SER A 378 -10.56 14.77 10.06
CA SER A 378 -10.40 14.88 8.60
C SER A 378 -10.76 16.29 8.15
N LEU A 379 -9.90 16.85 7.31
CA LEU A 379 -9.91 18.25 6.91
C LEU A 379 -9.86 18.36 5.38
N GLY A 380 -10.49 19.40 4.86
CA GLY A 380 -10.28 19.94 3.51
C GLY A 380 -10.29 21.45 3.62
N TYR A 381 -9.42 22.16 2.92
CA TYR A 381 -9.27 23.61 3.10
C TYR A 381 -8.53 24.22 1.92
N ASP A 382 -8.79 25.48 1.60
CA ASP A 382 -8.25 26.17 0.41
C ASP A 382 -7.30 27.34 0.72
N GLY A 383 -6.95 27.50 2.00
CA GLY A 383 -5.94 28.45 2.49
C GLY A 383 -5.12 27.80 3.60
N PRO A 384 -3.94 28.35 3.94
CA PRO A 384 -3.16 27.84 5.06
C PRO A 384 -3.98 27.78 6.36
N ILE A 385 -3.79 26.72 7.16
CA ILE A 385 -4.51 26.54 8.42
C ILE A 385 -3.61 26.08 9.55
N ARG A 386 -3.99 26.45 10.78
CA ARG A 386 -3.45 25.90 12.02
C ARG A 386 -4.59 25.44 12.92
N VAL A 387 -4.46 24.25 13.51
CA VAL A 387 -5.58 23.54 14.14
C VAL A 387 -5.22 23.06 15.53
N TRP A 388 -6.14 23.30 16.47
CA TRP A 388 -6.05 22.85 17.85
C TRP A 388 -7.28 22.04 18.24
N VAL A 389 -7.05 21.03 19.09
CA VAL A 389 -8.11 20.29 19.79
C VAL A 389 -7.84 20.38 21.28
N ASN A 390 -8.79 20.92 22.03
CA ASN A 390 -8.67 21.23 23.46
C ASN A 390 -7.40 22.04 23.80
N GLY A 391 -7.09 23.03 22.96
CA GLY A 391 -5.92 23.91 23.11
C GLY A 391 -4.57 23.28 22.71
N LYS A 392 -4.52 21.98 22.42
CA LYS A 392 -3.31 21.32 21.89
C LYS A 392 -3.28 21.41 20.38
N GLU A 393 -2.16 21.87 19.82
CA GLU A 393 -1.96 21.89 18.37
C GLU A 393 -1.92 20.46 17.83
N VAL A 394 -2.67 20.21 16.77
CA VAL A 394 -2.74 18.91 16.11
C VAL A 394 -2.30 18.97 14.65
N PHE A 395 -2.35 20.14 14.03
CA PHE A 395 -2.00 20.31 12.63
C PHE A 395 -1.63 21.75 12.29
N TYR A 396 -0.64 21.92 11.42
CA TYR A 396 -0.30 23.17 10.76
C TYR A 396 0.11 22.83 9.32
N GLY A 397 -0.52 23.46 8.33
CA GLY A 397 -0.21 23.14 6.95
C GLY A 397 -0.64 24.21 5.93
N PRO A 398 -0.04 24.14 4.72
CA PRO A 398 -0.38 25.02 3.62
C PRO A 398 -1.67 24.58 2.94
N GLY A 399 -2.39 25.51 2.30
CA GLY A 399 -3.60 25.21 1.52
C GLY A 399 -3.73 26.11 0.29
N THR A 400 -4.33 25.57 -0.77
CA THR A 400 -4.60 26.28 -2.02
C THR A 400 -5.98 25.91 -2.54
N ASN A 401 -6.70 26.89 -3.11
CA ASN A 401 -8.02 26.69 -3.69
C ASN A 401 -7.97 25.75 -4.92
N PRO A 402 -8.87 24.74 -5.03
CA PRO A 402 -10.05 24.48 -4.18
C PRO A 402 -9.80 23.56 -2.97
N ALA A 403 -10.68 23.68 -1.97
CA ALA A 403 -10.68 22.81 -0.79
C ALA A 403 -11.18 21.42 -1.19
N ILE A 404 -10.39 20.38 -0.91
CA ILE A 404 -10.73 18.99 -1.24
C ILE A 404 -11.18 18.26 0.03
N LYS A 405 -12.39 17.68 0.03
CA LYS A 405 -12.95 16.92 1.15
C LYS A 405 -12.00 15.83 1.63
N ASP A 406 -11.79 15.76 2.95
CA ASP A 406 -11.02 14.71 3.64
C ASP A 406 -9.57 14.51 3.16
N GLN A 407 -9.02 15.50 2.47
CA GLN A 407 -7.67 15.48 1.91
C GLN A 407 -6.61 15.26 2.99
N THR A 408 -6.79 15.91 4.14
CA THR A 408 -5.86 15.86 5.26
C THR A 408 -6.48 15.08 6.42
N LYS A 409 -5.73 14.11 6.97
CA LYS A 409 -6.18 13.23 8.06
C LYS A 409 -5.18 13.28 9.21
N VAL A 410 -5.66 13.63 10.39
CA VAL A 410 -4.86 13.89 11.58
C VAL A 410 -5.42 13.10 12.74
N TYR A 411 -4.60 12.28 13.39
CA TYR A 411 -4.99 11.61 14.63
C TYR A 411 -4.79 12.56 15.81
N THR A 412 -5.78 12.63 16.69
CA THR A 412 -5.75 13.43 17.91
C THR A 412 -6.33 12.65 19.09
N ASN A 413 -6.16 13.16 20.30
CA ASN A 413 -6.80 12.64 21.50
C ASN A 413 -8.01 13.51 21.86
N VAL A 414 -9.09 12.87 22.27
CA VAL A 414 -10.32 13.51 22.75
C VAL A 414 -10.63 13.05 24.17
N GLN A 415 -11.24 13.93 24.95
CA GLN A 415 -11.73 13.64 26.29
C GLN A 415 -13.20 13.21 26.25
N LYS A 416 -13.65 12.50 27.29
CA LYS A 416 -15.09 12.25 27.48
C LYS A 416 -15.81 13.59 27.70
N GLY A 417 -16.99 13.73 27.09
CA GLY A 417 -17.76 14.95 27.08
C GLY A 417 -17.27 15.92 26.01
N LYS A 418 -17.23 17.19 26.37
CA LYS A 418 -17.05 18.31 25.44
C LYS A 418 -15.59 18.47 24.99
N ASN A 419 -15.39 18.62 23.70
CA ASN A 419 -14.09 18.88 23.08
C ASN A 419 -14.20 20.08 22.14
N GLN A 420 -13.27 21.03 22.27
CA GLN A 420 -13.22 22.22 21.43
C GLN A 420 -12.26 22.01 20.27
N ILE A 421 -12.69 22.38 19.07
CA ILE A 421 -11.86 22.44 17.87
C ILE A 421 -11.71 23.90 17.49
N VAL A 422 -10.46 24.33 17.28
CA VAL A 422 -10.13 25.69 16.83
C VAL A 422 -9.31 25.58 15.56
N ILE A 423 -9.69 26.33 14.53
CA ILE A 423 -8.96 26.44 13.27
C ILE A 423 -8.68 27.93 13.02
N ALA A 424 -7.41 28.32 13.00
CA ALA A 424 -6.99 29.58 12.40
C ALA A 424 -6.84 29.35 10.89
N PHE A 425 -7.52 30.17 10.10
CA PHE A 425 -7.58 30.07 8.65
C PHE A 425 -7.10 31.38 8.04
N ASP A 426 -6.03 31.30 7.26
CA ASP A 426 -5.49 32.43 6.49
C ASP A 426 -6.22 32.51 5.15
N THR A 427 -6.75 33.70 4.85
CA THR A 427 -7.49 33.95 3.60
C THR A 427 -6.60 33.91 2.36
N ASN A 428 -5.28 33.76 2.51
CA ASN A 428 -4.29 33.66 1.44
C ASN A 428 -4.41 34.83 0.45
N GLU A 429 -4.25 36.05 0.98
CA GLU A 429 -4.44 37.30 0.22
C GLU A 429 -5.86 37.42 -0.37
N GLY A 430 -6.88 36.88 0.32
CA GLY A 430 -8.29 36.90 -0.11
C GLY A 430 -8.68 35.82 -1.12
N LYS A 431 -7.80 34.87 -1.43
CA LYS A 431 -8.02 33.82 -2.46
C LYS A 431 -8.60 32.51 -1.92
N ALA A 432 -8.56 32.32 -0.60
CA ALA A 432 -9.11 31.16 0.09
C ALA A 432 -10.55 31.44 0.57
N TRP A 433 -11.41 30.44 0.52
CA TRP A 433 -12.85 30.59 0.75
C TRP A 433 -13.34 29.87 2.00
N GLY A 434 -12.73 28.76 2.41
CA GLY A 434 -13.19 28.05 3.59
C GLY A 434 -12.66 26.64 3.79
N ILE A 435 -13.42 25.87 4.58
CA ILE A 435 -12.98 24.56 5.08
C ILE A 435 -14.09 23.50 5.08
N PHE A 436 -13.65 22.24 5.08
CA PHE A 436 -14.37 21.05 5.51
C PHE A 436 -13.70 20.53 6.77
N CYS A 437 -14.47 20.16 7.79
CA CYS A 437 -13.92 19.55 8.99
C CYS A 437 -14.89 18.54 9.60
N LYS A 438 -14.38 17.35 9.90
CA LYS A 438 -15.07 16.30 10.63
C LYS A 438 -14.13 15.65 11.65
N ILE A 439 -14.66 15.24 12.79
CA ILE A 439 -13.91 14.51 13.80
C ILE A 439 -14.73 13.33 14.30
N LYS A 440 -14.12 12.15 14.36
CA LYS A 440 -14.78 10.95 14.90
C LYS A 440 -13.85 10.12 15.76
N GLN A 441 -14.39 9.51 16.80
CA GLN A 441 -13.66 8.57 17.64
C GLN A 441 -13.25 7.34 16.83
N VAL A 442 -12.01 6.91 17.02
CA VAL A 442 -11.48 5.68 16.42
C VAL A 442 -11.76 4.57 17.42
N MET A 443 -12.54 3.57 17.02
CA MET A 443 -12.83 2.38 17.83
C MET A 443 -11.57 1.54 18.05
#